data_AF-A0A1T5GDL9-F1
#
_entry.id   AF-A0A1T5GDL9-F1
#
_cell.length_a   1.000
_cell.length_b   1.000
_cell.length_c   1.000
_cell.angle_alpha   90.00
_cell.angle_beta   90.00
_cell.angle_gamma   90.00
#
_symmetry.space_group_name_H-M   'P 1'
#
loop_
_entity.id
_entity.type
_entity.pdbx_description
1 polymer ?
#
loop_
_entity_poly.entity_id
_entity_poly.type
_entity_poly.pdbx_seq_one_letter_code
_entity_poly.pdbx_strand_id
1 'polypeptide(L)'
;MIETVHLFPVLDQKLIELLKSLSYEDWHKTTVARMWNVKDVASHLLDGNLRVISGSRDNYNVPPDREINSYEDLVAFLNKLNHDWVQATKRLSPAILIDLLESTGKEYSLIMSEQDMHREAKFSVAWAGEQTSKNWFHIAREYTEKWHHQQQIREATGKQGIITEALYLPFVDTLLRGLPHTYRNVDAQAGTAIVIDVGLEQPFERFLIKEQNGWKIENHYSGETNASIRIPPETAWKLFTKAIKPEEAEENITIGGDSDLAKVALNLIAVMA
;
A
#
# COMPACT_ATOMS: atom_id res chain seq x y z
N MET A 1 -16.05 3.61 3.91
CA MET A 1 -15.44 2.38 3.35
C MET A 1 -14.79 2.74 2.03
N ILE A 2 -13.63 2.18 1.73
CA ILE A 2 -12.96 2.38 0.43
C ILE A 2 -13.22 1.13 -0.40
N GLU A 3 -13.86 1.29 -1.55
CA GLU A 3 -14.25 0.17 -2.41
C GLU A 3 -13.17 -0.08 -3.46
N THR A 4 -12.39 -1.15 -3.30
CA THR A 4 -11.29 -1.49 -4.22
C THR A 4 -11.50 -2.79 -4.99
N VAL A 5 -12.49 -3.60 -4.62
CA VAL A 5 -12.77 -4.92 -5.21
C VAL A 5 -12.87 -4.87 -6.73
N HIS A 6 -13.63 -3.92 -7.27
CA HIS A 6 -13.86 -3.76 -8.70
C HIS A 6 -12.59 -3.31 -9.46
N LEU A 7 -11.54 -2.86 -8.75
CA LEU A 7 -10.30 -2.37 -9.34
C LEU A 7 -9.23 -3.47 -9.48
N PHE A 8 -9.37 -4.62 -8.81
CA PHE A 8 -8.40 -5.72 -8.93
C PHE A 8 -8.27 -6.26 -10.37
N PRO A 9 -9.37 -6.56 -11.10
CA PRO A 9 -9.27 -6.98 -12.50
C PRO A 9 -8.60 -5.92 -13.39
N VAL A 10 -8.83 -4.64 -13.11
CA VAL A 10 -8.23 -3.52 -13.86
C VAL A 10 -6.73 -3.44 -13.62
N LEU A 11 -6.28 -3.58 -12.36
CA LEU A 11 -4.86 -3.60 -12.03
C LEU A 11 -4.17 -4.83 -12.63
N ASP A 12 -4.76 -6.01 -12.52
CA ASP A 12 -4.21 -7.25 -13.06
C ASP A 12 -4.06 -7.15 -14.58
N GLN A 13 -5.08 -6.67 -15.31
CA GLN A 13 -4.97 -6.42 -16.75
C GLN A 13 -3.80 -5.48 -17.07
N LYS A 14 -3.72 -4.33 -16.39
CA LYS A 14 -2.64 -3.36 -16.60
C LYS A 14 -1.27 -3.92 -16.26
N LEU A 15 -1.18 -4.85 -15.31
CA LEU A 15 0.07 -5.50 -14.91
C LEU A 15 0.51 -6.45 -16.01
N ILE A 16 -0.39 -7.30 -16.51
CA ILE A 16 -0.09 -8.23 -17.59
C ILE A 16 0.31 -7.48 -18.88
N GLU A 17 -0.39 -6.41 -19.25
CA GLU A 17 -0.02 -5.54 -20.37
C GLU A 17 1.38 -4.93 -20.19
N LEU A 18 1.68 -4.44 -18.98
CA LEU A 18 3.01 -3.91 -18.65
C LEU A 18 4.08 -4.98 -18.82
N LEU A 19 3.94 -6.14 -18.16
CA LEU A 19 4.93 -7.21 -18.17
C LEU A 19 5.17 -7.78 -19.57
N LYS A 20 4.13 -7.92 -20.40
CA LYS A 20 4.24 -8.34 -21.81
C LYS A 20 4.97 -7.31 -22.69
N SER A 21 5.02 -6.05 -22.28
CA SER A 21 5.71 -4.96 -23.02
C SER A 21 7.20 -4.81 -22.67
N LEU A 22 7.70 -5.54 -21.67
CA LEU A 22 9.06 -5.41 -21.16
C LEU A 22 10.06 -6.15 -22.05
N SER A 23 11.20 -5.52 -22.31
CA SER A 23 12.36 -6.17 -22.90
C SER A 23 13.02 -7.13 -21.92
N TYR A 24 13.91 -8.01 -22.39
CA TYR A 24 14.69 -8.87 -21.50
C TYR A 24 15.50 -8.07 -20.47
N GLU A 25 16.10 -6.95 -20.88
CA GLU A 25 16.89 -6.09 -19.99
C GLU A 25 16.04 -5.40 -18.92
N ASP A 26 14.80 -5.02 -19.25
CA ASP A 26 13.87 -4.39 -18.29
C ASP A 26 13.61 -5.28 -17.06
N TRP A 27 13.54 -6.61 -17.25
CA TRP A 27 13.34 -7.57 -16.16
C TRP A 27 14.48 -7.56 -15.12
N HIS A 28 15.66 -7.06 -15.49
CA HIS A 28 16.84 -7.02 -14.64
C HIS A 28 17.11 -5.64 -14.03
N LYS A 29 16.29 -4.62 -14.34
CA LYS A 29 16.44 -3.28 -13.75
C LYS A 29 16.07 -3.28 -12.27
N THR A 30 16.90 -2.63 -11.46
CA THR A 30 16.65 -2.40 -10.04
C THR A 30 15.46 -1.47 -9.84
N THR A 31 14.62 -1.77 -8.86
CA THR A 31 13.48 -0.94 -8.49
C THR A 31 13.80 -0.03 -7.30
N VAL A 32 12.89 0.88 -6.96
CA VAL A 32 13.04 1.70 -5.74
C VAL A 32 13.03 0.88 -4.45
N ALA A 33 12.45 -0.34 -4.48
CA ALA A 33 12.72 -1.35 -3.48
C ALA A 33 14.10 -1.94 -3.74
N ARG A 34 15.15 -1.22 -3.31
CA ARG A 34 16.56 -1.35 -3.75
C ARG A 34 17.15 -2.77 -3.84
N MET A 35 16.61 -3.73 -3.09
CA MET A 35 17.06 -5.13 -3.12
C MET A 35 16.41 -5.99 -4.22
N TRP A 36 15.39 -5.48 -4.90
CA TRP A 36 14.57 -6.20 -5.88
C TRP A 36 14.70 -5.57 -7.26
N ASN A 37 14.92 -6.43 -8.25
CA ASN A 37 14.70 -6.06 -9.66
C ASN A 37 13.23 -6.28 -10.05
N VAL A 38 12.88 -5.90 -11.28
CA VAL A 38 11.52 -6.07 -11.83
C VAL A 38 11.02 -7.51 -11.75
N LYS A 39 11.88 -8.51 -12.02
CA LYS A 39 11.52 -9.93 -11.94
C LYS A 39 11.19 -10.34 -10.50
N ASP A 40 11.94 -9.86 -9.53
CA ASP A 40 11.72 -10.15 -8.11
C ASP A 40 10.36 -9.58 -7.66
N VAL A 41 10.02 -8.34 -8.07
CA VAL A 41 8.72 -7.72 -7.78
C VAL A 41 7.56 -8.51 -8.41
N ALA A 42 7.67 -8.88 -9.69
CA ALA A 42 6.65 -9.69 -10.36
C ALA A 42 6.49 -11.06 -9.69
N SER A 43 7.59 -11.68 -9.26
CA SER A 43 7.54 -12.93 -8.53
C SER A 43 6.91 -12.77 -7.16
N HIS A 44 7.15 -11.66 -6.45
CA HIS A 44 6.52 -11.37 -5.17
C HIS A 44 5.00 -11.19 -5.31
N LEU A 45 4.53 -10.51 -6.36
CA LEU A 45 3.10 -10.41 -6.65
C LEU A 45 2.45 -11.78 -6.89
N LEU A 46 3.17 -12.70 -7.55
CA LEU A 46 2.70 -14.07 -7.75
C LEU A 46 2.56 -14.83 -6.44
N ASP A 47 3.48 -14.64 -5.50
CA ASP A 47 3.44 -15.22 -4.16
C ASP A 47 2.14 -14.83 -3.42
N GLY A 48 1.84 -13.52 -3.43
CA GLY A 48 0.61 -12.98 -2.83
C GLY A 48 -0.64 -13.65 -3.38
N ASN A 49 -0.71 -13.78 -4.71
CA ASN A 49 -1.83 -14.47 -5.36
C ASN A 49 -1.94 -15.93 -4.87
N LEU A 50 -0.85 -16.69 -4.94
CA LEU A 50 -0.85 -18.13 -4.63
C LEU A 50 -1.17 -18.41 -3.15
N ARG A 51 -0.67 -17.59 -2.22
CA ARG A 51 -0.98 -17.73 -0.79
C ARG A 51 -2.45 -17.48 -0.49
N VAL A 52 -3.03 -16.44 -1.08
CA VAL A 52 -4.47 -16.14 -0.90
C VAL A 52 -5.33 -17.25 -1.50
N ILE A 53 -5.00 -17.71 -2.70
CA ILE A 53 -5.74 -18.83 -3.33
C ILE A 53 -5.66 -20.08 -2.45
N SER A 54 -4.45 -20.47 -2.03
CA SER A 54 -4.25 -21.66 -1.18
C SER A 54 -5.03 -21.53 0.14
N GLY A 55 -4.95 -20.38 0.80
CA GLY A 55 -5.57 -20.16 2.10
C GLY A 55 -7.09 -20.03 2.06
N SER A 56 -7.64 -19.40 1.02
CA SER A 56 -9.07 -19.08 0.92
C SER A 56 -9.88 -20.13 0.16
N ARG A 57 -9.37 -20.64 -0.97
CA ARG A 57 -10.06 -21.67 -1.78
C ARG A 57 -9.85 -23.06 -1.20
N ASP A 58 -8.60 -23.39 -0.88
CA ASP A 58 -8.21 -24.76 -0.50
C ASP A 58 -8.15 -24.96 1.02
N ASN A 59 -8.38 -23.88 1.80
CA ASN A 59 -8.20 -23.85 3.25
C ASN A 59 -6.80 -24.34 3.70
N TYR A 60 -5.80 -24.19 2.84
CA TYR A 60 -4.45 -24.65 3.06
C TYR A 60 -3.59 -23.51 3.61
N ASN A 61 -3.31 -23.56 4.91
CA ASN A 61 -2.56 -22.53 5.62
C ASN A 61 -1.38 -23.17 6.34
N VAL A 62 -0.18 -22.63 6.10
CA VAL A 62 1.04 -23.06 6.79
C VAL A 62 1.27 -22.11 7.97
N PRO A 63 1.32 -22.61 9.23
CA PRO A 63 1.64 -21.76 10.36
C PRO A 63 3.08 -21.26 10.28
N PRO A 64 3.39 -20.10 10.89
CA PRO A 64 4.77 -19.66 11.05
C PRO A 64 5.66 -20.72 11.70
N ASP A 65 6.94 -20.74 11.34
CA ASP A 65 7.96 -21.65 11.90
C ASP A 65 8.40 -21.27 13.33
N ARG A 66 7.84 -20.18 13.86
CA ARG A 66 8.19 -19.56 15.13
C ARG A 66 6.98 -18.84 15.73
N GLU A 67 7.04 -18.53 17.02
CA GLU A 67 6.08 -17.61 17.64
C GLU A 67 6.34 -16.17 17.18
N ILE A 68 5.26 -15.41 16.95
CA ILE A 68 5.29 -13.99 16.58
C ILE A 68 4.74 -13.22 17.76
N ASN A 69 5.62 -12.57 18.55
CA ASN A 69 5.26 -11.93 19.81
C ASN A 69 5.25 -10.39 19.74
N SER A 70 5.74 -9.82 18.64
CA SER A 70 5.86 -8.38 18.43
C SER A 70 5.62 -7.98 16.97
N TYR A 71 5.48 -6.67 16.73
CA TYR A 71 5.38 -6.12 15.38
C TYR A 71 6.68 -6.36 14.60
N GLU A 72 7.82 -6.22 15.27
CA GLU A 72 9.16 -6.47 14.72
C GLU A 72 9.33 -7.94 14.32
N ASP A 73 8.85 -8.89 15.13
CA ASP A 73 8.85 -10.31 14.80
C ASP A 73 8.01 -10.59 13.54
N LEU A 74 6.83 -9.96 13.44
CA LEU A 74 5.94 -10.11 12.30
C LEU A 74 6.60 -9.59 11.01
N VAL A 75 7.19 -8.40 11.05
CA VAL A 75 7.93 -7.82 9.92
C VAL A 75 9.11 -8.71 9.53
N ALA A 76 9.90 -9.20 10.49
CA ALA A 76 11.03 -10.09 10.22
C ALA A 76 10.58 -11.43 9.59
N PHE A 77 9.49 -12.01 10.07
CA PHE A 77 8.90 -13.22 9.51
C PHE A 77 8.43 -13.00 8.06
N LEU A 78 7.68 -11.93 7.78
CA LEU A 78 7.21 -11.59 6.44
C LEU A 78 8.37 -11.31 5.47
N ASN A 79 9.39 -10.57 5.92
CA ASN A 79 10.58 -10.30 5.12
C ASN A 79 11.34 -11.58 4.76
N LYS A 80 11.48 -12.52 5.70
CA LYS A 80 12.07 -13.83 5.41
C LYS A 80 11.22 -14.63 4.42
N LEU A 81 9.90 -14.68 4.63
CA LEU A 81 8.98 -15.41 3.76
C LEU A 81 9.06 -14.91 2.31
N ASN A 82 9.01 -13.58 2.11
CA ASN A 82 9.17 -12.95 0.81
C ASN A 82 10.55 -13.23 0.20
N HIS A 83 11.62 -13.16 1.00
CA HIS A 83 12.97 -13.44 0.53
C HIS A 83 13.13 -14.89 0.06
N ASP A 84 12.68 -15.86 0.86
CA ASP A 84 12.79 -17.29 0.55
C ASP A 84 12.04 -17.63 -0.75
N TRP A 85 10.83 -17.08 -0.93
CA TRP A 85 10.07 -17.23 -2.18
C TRP A 85 10.84 -16.67 -3.37
N VAL A 86 11.25 -15.39 -3.31
CA VAL A 86 11.96 -14.72 -4.41
C VAL A 86 13.26 -15.48 -4.76
N GLN A 87 14.02 -15.97 -3.77
CA GLN A 87 15.19 -16.79 -4.05
C GLN A 87 14.82 -18.09 -4.77
N ALA A 88 13.78 -18.79 -4.28
CA ALA A 88 13.35 -20.07 -4.84
C ALA A 88 12.80 -19.93 -6.26
N THR A 89 12.17 -18.80 -6.61
CA THR A 89 11.55 -18.56 -7.91
C THR A 89 12.46 -17.88 -8.94
N LYS A 90 13.72 -17.58 -8.61
CA LYS A 90 14.72 -17.10 -9.58
C LYS A 90 14.82 -17.98 -10.85
N ARG A 91 14.54 -19.27 -10.72
CA ARG A 91 14.50 -20.26 -11.82
C ARG A 91 13.31 -20.13 -12.78
N LEU A 92 12.25 -19.41 -12.40
CA LEU A 92 11.10 -19.18 -13.27
C LEU A 92 11.47 -18.15 -14.33
N SER A 93 11.11 -18.39 -15.60
CA SER A 93 11.32 -17.41 -16.66
C SER A 93 10.27 -16.28 -16.57
N PRO A 94 10.56 -15.09 -17.13
CA PRO A 94 9.56 -14.03 -17.28
C PRO A 94 8.23 -14.51 -17.91
N ALA A 95 8.30 -15.35 -18.94
CA ALA A 95 7.10 -15.89 -19.60
C ALA A 95 6.24 -16.72 -18.64
N ILE A 96 6.86 -17.61 -17.85
CA ILE A 96 6.14 -18.41 -16.85
C ILE A 96 5.54 -17.52 -15.75
N LEU A 97 6.26 -16.47 -15.32
CA LEU A 97 5.72 -15.52 -14.34
C LEU A 97 4.48 -14.80 -14.89
N ILE A 98 4.50 -14.36 -16.15
CA ILE A 98 3.34 -13.73 -16.80
C ILE A 98 2.15 -14.69 -16.84
N ASP A 99 2.34 -15.92 -17.33
CA ASP A 99 1.26 -16.90 -17.47
C ASP A 99 0.62 -17.23 -16.11
N LEU A 100 1.46 -17.44 -15.09
CA LEU A 100 0.99 -17.71 -13.73
C LEU A 100 0.28 -16.51 -13.12
N LEU A 101 0.80 -15.30 -13.27
CA LEU A 101 0.13 -14.07 -12.80
C LEU A 101 -1.21 -13.86 -13.50
N GLU A 102 -1.30 -14.10 -14.81
CA GLU A 102 -2.53 -13.93 -15.58
C GLU A 102 -3.62 -14.92 -15.17
N SER A 103 -3.24 -16.17 -14.90
CA SER A 103 -4.18 -17.19 -14.41
C SER A 103 -4.58 -16.93 -12.96
N THR A 104 -3.61 -16.72 -12.07
CA THR A 104 -3.86 -16.56 -10.63
C THR A 104 -4.53 -15.23 -10.28
N GLY A 105 -4.30 -14.16 -11.05
CA GLY A 105 -4.95 -12.86 -10.83
C GLY A 105 -6.46 -12.91 -11.01
N LYS A 106 -6.95 -13.69 -11.98
CA LYS A 106 -8.40 -13.91 -12.19
C LYS A 106 -9.06 -14.54 -10.97
N GLU A 107 -8.43 -15.59 -10.46
CA GLU A 107 -8.93 -16.32 -9.29
C GLU A 107 -8.82 -15.49 -8.02
N TYR A 108 -7.71 -14.79 -7.84
CA TYR A 108 -7.52 -13.84 -6.74
C TYR A 108 -8.61 -12.76 -6.72
N SER A 109 -8.88 -12.14 -7.87
CA SER A 109 -9.91 -11.11 -8.02
C SER A 109 -11.30 -11.65 -7.68
N LEU A 110 -11.61 -12.89 -8.10
CA LEU A 110 -12.87 -13.55 -7.75
C LEU A 110 -12.99 -13.75 -6.23
N ILE A 111 -11.95 -14.30 -5.59
CA ILE A 111 -11.91 -14.50 -4.13
C ILE A 111 -12.17 -13.19 -3.39
N MET A 112 -11.55 -12.08 -3.82
CA MET A 112 -11.78 -10.77 -3.20
C MET A 112 -13.21 -10.27 -3.36
N SER A 113 -13.85 -10.57 -4.50
CA SER A 113 -15.23 -10.16 -4.78
C SER A 113 -16.29 -10.92 -3.99
N GLU A 114 -15.96 -12.12 -3.52
CA GLU A 114 -16.88 -12.99 -2.76
C GLU A 114 -16.82 -12.76 -1.24
N GLN A 115 -15.90 -11.92 -0.76
CA GLN A 115 -15.77 -11.65 0.68
C GLN A 115 -16.94 -10.81 1.23
N ASP A 116 -17.38 -11.11 2.45
CA ASP A 116 -18.25 -10.20 3.21
C ASP A 116 -17.43 -9.03 3.76
N MET A 117 -17.69 -7.82 3.25
CA MET A 117 -16.96 -6.58 3.59
C MET A 117 -17.01 -6.19 5.07
N HIS A 118 -18.06 -6.61 5.80
CA HIS A 118 -18.30 -6.24 7.19
C HIS A 118 -17.89 -7.31 8.19
N ARG A 119 -17.52 -8.51 7.72
CA ARG A 119 -16.90 -9.53 8.54
C ARG A 119 -15.52 -9.08 9.02
N GLU A 120 -15.12 -9.57 10.18
CA GLU A 120 -13.74 -9.45 10.66
C GLU A 120 -12.78 -10.14 9.68
N ALA A 121 -11.71 -9.43 9.34
CA ALA A 121 -10.68 -9.92 8.45
C ALA A 121 -9.80 -10.94 9.17
N LYS A 122 -9.30 -11.92 8.41
CA LYS A 122 -8.32 -12.89 8.92
C LYS A 122 -7.02 -12.23 9.39
N PHE A 123 -6.64 -11.13 8.73
CA PHE A 123 -5.46 -10.35 9.07
C PHE A 123 -5.86 -8.90 9.31
N SER A 124 -5.38 -8.33 10.41
CA SER A 124 -5.57 -6.91 10.66
C SER A 124 -4.62 -6.06 9.81
N VAL A 125 -4.97 -4.79 9.63
CA VAL A 125 -4.12 -3.77 9.02
C VAL A 125 -3.25 -3.16 10.11
N ALA A 126 -2.24 -3.92 10.52
CA ALA A 126 -1.41 -3.61 11.70
C ALA A 126 -0.68 -2.26 11.60
N TRP A 127 -0.21 -1.86 10.40
CA TRP A 127 0.44 -0.55 10.21
C TRP A 127 -0.50 0.64 10.45
N ALA A 128 -1.83 0.43 10.39
CA ALA A 128 -2.82 1.45 10.77
C ALA A 128 -3.14 1.43 12.27
N GLY A 129 -2.45 0.61 13.06
CA GLY A 129 -2.71 0.44 14.50
C GLY A 129 -3.90 -0.45 14.84
N GLU A 130 -4.49 -1.15 13.87
CA GLU A 130 -5.64 -2.04 14.10
C GLU A 130 -5.18 -3.43 14.58
N GLN A 131 -5.72 -3.86 15.73
CA GLN A 131 -5.57 -5.25 16.20
C GLN A 131 -6.56 -6.20 15.52
N THR A 132 -7.71 -5.67 15.11
CA THR A 132 -8.73 -6.36 14.33
C THR A 132 -9.22 -5.42 13.25
N SER A 133 -9.36 -5.91 12.02
CA SER A 133 -9.86 -5.11 10.90
C SER A 133 -11.10 -5.73 10.30
N LYS A 134 -11.88 -4.94 9.58
CA LYS A 134 -12.94 -5.46 8.72
C LYS A 134 -12.37 -5.83 7.35
N ASN A 135 -13.01 -6.79 6.69
CA ASN A 135 -12.58 -7.27 5.38
C ASN A 135 -12.41 -6.15 4.35
N TRP A 136 -13.28 -5.13 4.34
CA TRP A 136 -13.12 -4.01 3.42
C TRP A 136 -11.74 -3.34 3.52
N PHE A 137 -11.19 -3.21 4.74
CA PHE A 137 -9.91 -2.53 4.93
C PHE A 137 -8.73 -3.46 4.64
N HIS A 138 -8.86 -4.76 4.96
CA HIS A 138 -7.90 -5.76 4.52
C HIS A 138 -7.82 -5.81 2.98
N ILE A 139 -8.96 -5.84 2.29
CA ILE A 139 -9.02 -5.85 0.82
C ILE A 139 -8.47 -4.55 0.22
N ALA A 140 -8.75 -3.40 0.83
CA ALA A 140 -8.13 -2.14 0.45
C ALA A 140 -6.60 -2.17 0.64
N ARG A 141 -6.09 -2.78 1.72
CA ARG A 141 -4.66 -3.00 1.92
C ARG A 141 -4.06 -3.96 0.89
N GLU A 142 -4.74 -5.04 0.52
CA GLU A 142 -4.25 -5.94 -0.54
C GLU A 142 -4.22 -5.22 -1.91
N TYR A 143 -5.15 -4.28 -2.14
CA TYR A 143 -5.12 -3.41 -3.31
C TYR A 143 -3.88 -2.51 -3.31
N THR A 144 -3.49 -1.96 -2.16
CA THR A 144 -2.29 -1.11 -2.08
C THR A 144 -1.01 -1.89 -2.35
N GLU A 145 -0.91 -3.14 -1.90
CA GLU A 145 0.19 -4.05 -2.22
C GLU A 145 0.35 -4.24 -3.74
N LYS A 146 -0.73 -4.60 -4.44
CA LYS A 146 -0.69 -4.76 -5.91
C LYS A 146 -0.35 -3.45 -6.64
N TRP A 147 -0.98 -2.34 -6.23
CA TRP A 147 -0.82 -1.05 -6.90
C TRP A 147 0.64 -0.56 -6.83
N HIS A 148 1.24 -0.54 -5.64
CA HIS A 148 2.55 0.10 -5.48
C HIS A 148 3.67 -0.74 -6.11
N HIS A 149 3.61 -2.07 -6.02
CA HIS A 149 4.57 -2.94 -6.71
C HIS A 149 4.47 -2.84 -8.23
N GLN A 150 3.26 -2.68 -8.77
CA GLN A 150 3.11 -2.40 -10.20
C GLN A 150 3.73 -1.03 -10.56
N GLN A 151 3.55 -0.01 -9.73
CA GLN A 151 4.15 1.32 -9.94
C GLN A 151 5.68 1.29 -9.83
N GLN A 152 6.25 0.46 -8.94
CA GLN A 152 7.70 0.25 -8.84
C GLN A 152 8.29 -0.31 -10.15
N ILE A 153 7.62 -1.26 -10.78
CA ILE A 153 8.04 -1.82 -12.09
C ILE A 153 8.01 -0.72 -13.16
N ARG A 154 6.94 0.09 -13.19
CA ARG A 154 6.79 1.19 -14.14
C ARG A 154 7.92 2.21 -14.00
N GLU A 155 8.22 2.61 -12.77
CA GLU A 155 9.31 3.54 -12.47
C GLU A 155 10.67 2.97 -12.91
N ALA A 156 10.98 1.73 -12.54
CA ALA A 156 12.25 1.10 -12.90
C ALA A 156 12.45 0.97 -14.43
N THR A 157 11.37 0.85 -15.19
CA THR A 157 11.40 0.62 -16.63
C THR A 157 11.10 1.87 -17.46
N GLY A 158 10.85 3.01 -16.82
CA GLY A 158 10.47 4.26 -17.49
C GLY A 158 9.14 4.20 -18.23
N LYS A 159 8.25 3.26 -17.87
CA LYS A 159 6.91 3.13 -18.46
C LYS A 159 5.95 4.09 -17.76
N GLN A 160 4.89 4.50 -18.47
CA GLN A 160 3.87 5.37 -17.91
C GLN A 160 3.28 4.78 -16.62
N GLY A 161 3.20 5.61 -15.57
CA GLY A 161 2.62 5.27 -14.26
C GLY A 161 1.11 5.02 -14.29
N ILE A 162 0.57 4.56 -13.16
CA ILE A 162 -0.87 4.37 -12.93
C ILE A 162 -1.44 5.37 -11.91
N ILE A 163 -0.79 6.53 -11.80
CA ILE A 163 -1.27 7.65 -10.99
C ILE A 163 -2.41 8.36 -11.73
N THR A 164 -3.59 7.77 -11.66
CA THR A 164 -4.85 8.32 -12.21
C THR A 164 -5.90 8.41 -11.10
N GLU A 165 -6.89 9.29 -11.21
CA GLU A 165 -7.92 9.43 -10.17
C GLU A 165 -8.53 8.08 -9.76
N ALA A 166 -8.89 7.26 -10.75
CA ALA A 166 -9.54 5.97 -10.54
C ALA A 166 -8.68 4.92 -9.81
N LEU A 167 -7.35 4.98 -9.93
CA LEU A 167 -6.46 3.96 -9.35
C LEU A 167 -5.65 4.48 -8.16
N TYR A 168 -5.26 5.74 -8.19
CA TYR A 168 -4.42 6.33 -7.17
C TYR A 168 -5.21 6.86 -5.96
N LEU A 169 -6.41 7.43 -6.14
CA LEU A 169 -7.15 7.96 -5.00
C LEU A 169 -7.60 6.87 -4.00
N PRO A 170 -8.15 5.72 -4.45
CA PRO A 170 -8.44 4.61 -3.53
C PRO A 170 -7.18 4.05 -2.85
N PHE A 171 -6.05 4.01 -3.58
CA PHE A 171 -4.75 3.61 -3.05
C PHE A 171 -4.32 4.54 -1.91
N VAL A 172 -4.21 5.84 -2.17
CA VAL A 172 -3.67 6.78 -1.19
C VAL A 172 -4.64 7.00 -0.02
N ASP A 173 -5.96 7.03 -0.24
CA ASP A 173 -6.94 7.11 0.84
C ASP A 173 -6.84 5.92 1.80
N THR A 174 -6.50 4.75 1.28
CA THR A 174 -6.25 3.56 2.11
C THR A 174 -5.04 3.79 3.01
N LEU A 175 -3.92 4.27 2.46
CA LEU A 175 -2.71 4.54 3.25
C LEU A 175 -2.96 5.60 4.33
N LEU A 176 -3.70 6.67 3.99
CA LEU A 176 -4.02 7.76 4.92
C LEU A 176 -4.82 7.28 6.15
N ARG A 177 -5.47 6.12 6.12
CA ARG A 177 -6.09 5.51 7.30
C ARG A 177 -5.08 5.18 8.41
N GLY A 178 -3.78 5.16 8.11
CA GLY A 178 -2.72 5.02 9.11
C GLY A 178 -2.32 6.32 9.81
N LEU A 179 -2.82 7.50 9.37
CA LEU A 179 -2.47 8.78 9.99
C LEU A 179 -2.88 8.89 11.47
N PRO A 180 -4.10 8.48 11.89
CA PRO A 180 -4.46 8.43 13.31
C PRO A 180 -3.43 7.71 14.18
N HIS A 181 -2.94 6.57 13.70
CA HIS A 181 -1.90 5.82 14.39
C HIS A 181 -0.57 6.56 14.36
N THR A 182 -0.16 7.11 13.22
CA THR A 182 1.08 7.90 13.09
C THR A 182 1.13 9.05 14.10
N TYR A 183 0.00 9.74 14.30
CA TYR A 183 -0.11 10.87 15.22
C TYR A 183 -0.41 10.50 16.68
N ARG A 184 -0.51 9.21 17.04
CA ARG A 184 -0.96 8.76 18.36
C ARG A 184 -0.22 9.36 19.57
N ASN A 185 1.04 9.75 19.37
CA ASN A 185 1.90 10.34 20.40
C ASN A 185 2.10 11.85 20.23
N VAL A 186 1.36 12.49 19.33
CA VAL A 186 1.39 13.94 19.11
C VAL A 186 0.34 14.59 19.99
N ASP A 187 0.82 15.42 20.92
CA ASP A 187 -0.01 16.24 21.78
C ASP A 187 -0.51 17.48 21.03
N ALA A 188 -1.81 17.73 21.16
CA ALA A 188 -2.48 18.92 20.63
C ALA A 188 -3.79 19.17 21.39
N GLN A 189 -4.33 20.38 21.29
CA GLN A 189 -5.64 20.68 21.87
C GLN A 189 -6.74 19.91 21.13
N ALA A 190 -7.75 19.43 21.86
CA ALA A 190 -8.93 18.87 21.23
C ALA A 190 -9.58 19.90 20.29
N GLY A 191 -9.89 19.48 19.06
CA GLY A 191 -10.37 20.34 17.98
C GLY A 191 -9.27 20.79 17.02
N THR A 192 -7.97 20.57 17.33
CA THR A 192 -6.89 20.81 16.37
C THR A 192 -7.11 19.98 15.11
N ALA A 193 -7.03 20.61 13.94
CA ALA A 193 -7.28 19.98 12.65
C ALA A 193 -6.15 20.23 11.65
N ILE A 194 -5.80 19.20 10.89
CA ILE A 194 -4.77 19.22 9.86
C ILE A 194 -5.40 18.80 8.53
N VAL A 195 -5.12 19.52 7.45
CA VAL A 195 -5.50 19.11 6.09
C VAL A 195 -4.33 18.38 5.45
N ILE A 196 -4.57 17.18 4.95
CA ILE A 196 -3.62 16.42 4.15
C ILE A 196 -4.18 16.35 2.73
N ASP A 197 -3.55 17.04 1.80
CA ASP A 197 -3.89 16.99 0.37
C ASP A 197 -2.89 16.12 -0.38
N VAL A 198 -3.40 15.05 -0.98
CA VAL A 198 -2.63 14.12 -1.81
C VAL A 198 -3.22 14.01 -3.22
N GLY A 199 -4.04 14.98 -3.64
CA GLY A 199 -4.76 14.98 -4.91
C GLY A 199 -3.89 15.05 -6.16
N LEU A 200 -4.54 15.11 -7.32
CA LEU A 200 -3.89 15.25 -8.64
C LEU A 200 -4.00 16.71 -9.07
N GLU A 201 -4.69 16.97 -10.18
CA GLU A 201 -5.06 18.33 -10.60
C GLU A 201 -6.09 18.95 -9.65
N GLN A 202 -7.03 18.14 -9.17
CA GLN A 202 -7.99 18.53 -8.15
C GLN A 202 -7.50 18.08 -6.76
N PRO A 203 -7.76 18.89 -5.71
CA PRO A 203 -7.44 18.51 -4.34
C PRO A 203 -8.12 17.19 -3.95
N PHE A 204 -7.39 16.37 -3.19
CA PHE A 204 -7.95 15.21 -2.51
C PHE A 204 -7.58 15.31 -1.04
N GLU A 205 -8.45 15.98 -0.31
CA GLU A 205 -8.21 16.36 1.07
C GLU A 205 -8.74 15.29 2.04
N ARG A 206 -7.96 15.04 3.08
CA ARG A 206 -8.41 14.38 4.30
C ARG A 206 -8.07 15.25 5.50
N PHE A 207 -8.94 15.20 6.50
CA PHE A 207 -8.83 16.03 7.69
C PHE A 207 -8.47 15.14 8.87
N LEU A 208 -7.30 15.36 9.46
CA LEU A 208 -6.88 14.69 10.69
C LEU A 208 -7.18 15.60 11.88
N ILE A 209 -8.08 15.14 12.76
CA ILE A 209 -8.65 15.94 13.84
C ILE A 209 -8.26 15.32 15.19
N LYS A 210 -7.73 16.13 16.09
CA LYS A 210 -7.48 15.74 17.48
C LYS A 210 -8.79 15.71 18.24
N GLU A 211 -9.25 14.53 18.61
CA GLU A 211 -10.35 14.33 19.55
C GLU A 211 -9.82 14.17 20.98
N GLN A 212 -10.72 14.06 21.96
CA GLN A 212 -10.35 13.84 23.37
C GLN A 212 -9.52 12.57 23.55
N ASN A 213 -9.85 11.50 22.82
CA ASN A 213 -9.27 10.16 23.02
C ASN A 213 -8.27 9.73 21.93
N GLY A 214 -7.87 10.63 21.03
CA GLY A 214 -6.93 10.29 19.96
C GLY A 214 -7.04 11.21 18.77
N TRP A 215 -6.49 10.77 17.65
CA TRP A 215 -6.63 11.42 16.36
C TRP A 215 -7.63 10.64 15.50
N LYS A 216 -8.39 11.35 14.68
CA LYS A 216 -9.38 10.75 13.78
C LYS A 216 -9.27 11.37 12.40
N ILE A 217 -9.36 10.54 11.37
CA ILE A 217 -9.34 10.99 9.98
C ILE A 217 -10.75 11.05 9.40
N GLU A 218 -11.10 12.18 8.80
CA GLU A 218 -12.41 12.47 8.21
C GLU A 218 -12.28 12.89 6.76
N ASN A 219 -13.35 12.65 5.99
CA ASN A 219 -13.42 13.05 4.59
C ASN A 219 -13.84 14.52 4.42
N HIS A 220 -14.48 15.11 5.44
CA HIS A 220 -14.95 16.49 5.42
C HIS A 220 -14.77 17.13 6.78
N TYR A 221 -14.43 18.40 6.79
CA TYR A 221 -14.34 19.23 7.98
C TYR A 221 -14.72 20.66 7.64
N SER A 222 -15.52 21.31 8.49
CA SER A 222 -16.03 22.66 8.27
C SER A 222 -15.44 23.71 9.21
N GLY A 223 -14.55 23.31 10.12
CA GLY A 223 -13.86 24.22 11.04
C GLY A 223 -12.58 24.80 10.44
N GLU A 224 -11.92 25.66 11.21
CA GLU A 224 -10.60 26.18 10.87
C GLU A 224 -9.52 25.10 11.05
N THR A 225 -8.55 25.09 10.14
CA THR A 225 -7.43 24.14 10.18
C THR A 225 -6.18 24.84 10.72
N ASN A 226 -5.45 24.14 11.58
CA ASN A 226 -4.25 24.67 12.22
C ASN A 226 -3.00 24.46 11.37
N ALA A 227 -3.03 23.43 10.52
CA ALA A 227 -1.95 23.07 9.63
C ALA A 227 -2.50 22.48 8.33
N SER A 228 -1.74 22.62 7.26
CA SER A 228 -2.00 21.94 5.99
C SER A 228 -0.70 21.41 5.42
N ILE A 229 -0.79 20.26 4.74
CA ILE A 229 0.30 19.68 3.99
C ILE A 229 -0.20 19.17 2.64
N ARG A 230 0.45 19.62 1.57
CA ARG A 230 0.28 19.10 0.21
C ARG A 230 1.44 18.19 -0.12
N ILE A 231 1.16 16.93 -0.40
CA ILE A 231 2.17 15.96 -0.85
C ILE A 231 1.80 15.55 -2.27
N PRO A 232 2.61 15.91 -3.29
CA PRO A 232 2.35 15.50 -4.66
C PRO A 232 2.27 13.96 -4.80
N PRO A 233 1.44 13.43 -5.69
CA PRO A 233 1.24 11.99 -5.84
C PRO A 233 2.52 11.19 -6.03
N GLU A 234 3.44 11.69 -6.86
CA GLU A 234 4.75 11.05 -7.14
C GLU A 234 5.63 10.94 -5.89
N THR A 235 5.45 11.83 -4.92
CA THR A 235 6.13 11.79 -3.62
C THR A 235 5.36 10.93 -2.63
N ALA A 236 4.03 11.10 -2.56
CA ALA A 236 3.16 10.45 -1.58
C ALA A 236 3.26 8.93 -1.64
N TRP A 237 3.17 8.33 -2.84
CA TRP A 237 3.23 6.88 -2.96
C TRP A 237 4.59 6.32 -2.53
N LYS A 238 5.69 7.00 -2.87
CA LYS A 238 7.05 6.57 -2.50
C LYS A 238 7.27 6.71 -1.00
N LEU A 239 6.86 7.83 -0.43
CA LEU A 239 7.04 8.13 0.98
C LEU A 239 6.28 7.11 1.84
N PHE A 240 4.98 6.95 1.59
CA PHE A 240 4.13 6.11 2.42
C PHE A 240 4.37 4.61 2.24
N THR A 241 5.07 4.22 1.16
CA THR A 241 5.55 2.83 0.92
C THR A 241 7.04 2.65 1.25
N LYS A 242 7.63 3.60 1.99
CA LYS A 242 9.02 3.52 2.52
C LYS A 242 10.10 3.47 1.43
N ALA A 243 9.81 3.94 0.22
CA ALA A 243 10.77 3.99 -0.89
C ALA A 243 11.72 5.19 -0.80
N ILE A 244 11.28 6.29 -0.17
CA ILE A 244 12.09 7.49 0.13
C ILE A 244 11.91 7.85 1.61
N LYS A 245 12.86 8.60 2.17
CA LYS A 245 12.77 9.11 3.54
C LYS A 245 11.97 10.41 3.63
N PRO A 246 11.44 10.77 4.81
CA PRO A 246 10.77 12.06 5.03
C PRO A 246 11.60 13.26 4.56
N GLU A 247 12.91 13.27 4.79
CA GLU A 247 13.78 14.39 4.41
C GLU A 247 13.88 14.57 2.89
N GLU A 248 13.81 13.47 2.13
CA GLU A 248 13.80 13.51 0.65
C GLU A 248 12.45 14.02 0.12
N ALA A 249 11.35 13.81 0.87
CA ALA A 249 10.03 14.29 0.49
C ALA A 249 9.86 15.79 0.73
N GLU A 250 10.55 16.37 1.72
CA GLU A 250 10.40 17.79 2.10
C GLU A 250 10.66 18.77 0.94
N GLU A 251 11.51 18.41 -0.02
CA GLU A 251 11.81 19.23 -1.19
C GLU A 251 10.60 19.44 -2.12
N ASN A 252 9.58 18.59 -2.01
CA ASN A 252 8.45 18.52 -2.94
C ASN A 252 7.09 18.80 -2.29
N ILE A 253 7.04 19.23 -1.03
CA ILE A 253 5.77 19.48 -0.31
C ILE A 253 5.50 20.97 -0.12
N THR A 254 4.22 21.30 0.06
CA THR A 254 3.80 22.64 0.51
C THR A 254 3.17 22.51 1.88
N ILE A 255 3.59 23.36 2.83
CA ILE A 255 3.05 23.42 4.18
C ILE A 255 2.42 24.79 4.43
N GLY A 256 1.28 24.81 5.11
CA GLY A 256 0.66 26.02 5.66
C GLY A 256 0.35 25.85 7.15
N GLY A 257 0.35 26.96 7.90
CA GLY A 257 0.08 26.94 9.34
C GLY A 257 1.22 26.35 10.16
N ASP A 258 0.89 25.52 11.15
CA ASP A 258 1.86 24.86 12.04
C ASP A 258 2.66 23.76 11.31
N SER A 259 3.94 24.04 11.07
CA SER A 259 4.84 23.16 10.33
C SER A 259 5.22 21.89 11.09
N ASP A 260 5.45 22.00 12.40
CA ASP A 260 5.84 20.85 13.22
C ASP A 260 4.70 19.84 13.26
N LEU A 261 3.46 20.34 13.34
CA LEU A 261 2.27 19.51 13.26
C LEU A 261 2.11 18.87 11.87
N ALA A 262 2.27 19.64 10.79
CA ALA A 262 2.11 19.16 9.42
C ALA A 262 3.11 18.04 9.06
N LYS A 263 4.38 18.22 9.44
CA LYS A 263 5.48 17.33 9.07
C LYS A 263 5.37 15.93 9.67
N VAL A 264 4.60 15.75 10.75
CA VAL A 264 4.36 14.40 11.31
C VAL A 264 3.74 13.47 10.26
N ALA A 265 2.92 13.99 9.34
CA ALA A 265 2.31 13.18 8.27
C ALA A 265 3.34 12.49 7.37
N LEU A 266 4.55 13.04 7.26
CA LEU A 266 5.62 12.45 6.45
C LEU A 266 6.14 11.13 7.03
N ASN A 267 5.86 10.85 8.31
CA ASN A 267 6.28 9.63 9.00
C ASN A 267 5.28 8.47 8.86
N LEU A 268 4.21 8.64 8.07
CA LEU A 268 3.28 7.55 7.77
C LEU A 268 4.02 6.45 6.99
N ILE A 269 4.06 5.25 7.55
CA ILE A 269 4.50 4.04 6.87
C ILE A 269 3.31 3.09 6.78
N ALA A 270 2.81 2.88 5.58
CA ALA A 270 1.58 2.12 5.31
C ALA A 270 1.87 0.79 4.57
N VAL A 271 3.01 0.18 4.90
CA VAL A 271 3.49 -1.12 4.42
C VAL A 271 4.17 -1.88 5.56
N MET A 272 4.25 -3.20 5.44
CA MET A 272 4.95 -4.07 6.40
C MET A 272 6.32 -4.46 5.83
N ALA A 273 7.31 -3.55 5.91
CA ALA A 273 8.64 -3.72 5.32
C ALA A 273 9.74 -3.10 6.19
#